data_AF-A0AAU1UZB6-F1
#
_entry.id   AF-A0AAU1UZB6-F1
#
_cell.length_a   1.000
_cell.length_b   1.000
_cell.length_c   1.000
_cell.angle_alpha   90.00
_cell.angle_beta   90.00
_cell.angle_gamma   90.00
#
_symmetry.space_group_name_H-M   'P 1'
#
loop_
_entity.id
_entity.type
_entity.pdbx_description
1 polymer ?
#
loop_
_entity_poly.entity_id
_entity_poly.type
_entity_poly.pdbx_seq_one_letter_code
_entity_poly.pdbx_strand_id
1 'polypeptide(L)'
;MTGRDANGWAGMDYRGWQDHADVARRLDAGADPERWGVGGSRPLHRAAVFGSPETVAELARRVADVDALESGTTALWDAVVAGCMENARALVAAGADAGWVGHGGWTPGRLSLAGPEPDLFAALPEAQPGLTEAERAVVEEGRRLITALGDFYYDGLGLACVAGIDAEEAIRRLEATPADAELMADLLADPYDYDLDETLRLVGVTTVPGGAVLTQPWGYGPSMPGIHTRLSAGTVSYGLYANPKSGNQGSIHRDGVREGWDLHPGGGPYAEEGPAEVLFSYVHCHSAVAYSLAYAGLRPTDARAVLGPPDHWVELPDRDYWAT
;
A
#
# COMPACT_ATOMS: atom_id res chain seq x y z
N MET A 1 12.71 -38.12 -11.88
CA MET A 1 13.38 -36.94 -11.29
C MET A 1 13.23 -35.80 -12.29
N THR A 2 12.31 -34.89 -12.05
CA THR A 2 11.93 -33.83 -12.98
C THR A 2 12.20 -32.46 -12.35
N GLY A 3 13.22 -31.75 -12.85
CA GLY A 3 13.22 -30.29 -13.01
C GLY A 3 13.09 -29.36 -11.79
N ARG A 4 13.47 -29.75 -10.57
CA ARG A 4 13.57 -28.79 -9.45
C ARG A 4 15.00 -28.23 -9.35
N ASP A 5 15.10 -26.92 -9.57
CA ASP A 5 16.18 -25.98 -9.18
C ASP A 5 17.62 -26.35 -9.61
N ALA A 6 17.90 -26.30 -10.91
CA ALA A 6 19.25 -26.49 -11.45
C ALA A 6 20.24 -25.32 -11.19
N ASN A 7 19.81 -24.28 -10.45
CA ASN A 7 20.56 -23.04 -10.28
C ASN A 7 21.26 -22.93 -8.90
N GLY A 8 21.33 -24.02 -8.13
CA GLY A 8 22.06 -24.09 -6.85
C GLY A 8 21.35 -23.47 -5.62
N TRP A 9 20.13 -22.95 -5.80
CA TRP A 9 19.32 -22.33 -4.74
C TRP A 9 18.23 -23.22 -4.13
N ALA A 10 18.30 -24.54 -4.35
CA ALA A 10 17.25 -25.45 -3.90
C ALA A 10 16.92 -25.27 -2.40
N GLY A 11 15.63 -25.11 -2.10
CA GLY A 11 15.12 -24.93 -0.73
C GLY A 11 15.37 -23.54 -0.11
N MET A 12 15.89 -22.57 -0.85
CA MET A 12 15.96 -21.17 -0.40
C MET A 12 14.59 -20.52 -0.51
N ASP A 13 14.03 -20.08 0.62
CA ASP A 13 12.84 -19.22 0.68
C ASP A 13 13.24 -17.74 0.81
N TYR A 14 12.26 -16.84 0.95
CA TYR A 14 12.53 -15.39 1.07
C TYR A 14 13.32 -15.02 2.34
N ARG A 15 13.25 -15.82 3.42
CA ARG A 15 14.01 -15.56 4.65
C ARG A 15 15.47 -15.98 4.52
N GLY A 16 15.75 -16.93 3.64
CA GLY A 16 17.10 -17.40 3.35
C GLY A 16 18.06 -16.31 2.88
N TRP A 17 17.56 -15.23 2.27
CA TRP A 17 18.38 -14.09 1.84
C TRP A 17 19.04 -13.32 3.00
N GLN A 18 18.56 -13.48 4.24
CA GLN A 18 19.19 -12.88 5.43
C GLN A 18 20.43 -13.66 5.90
N ASP A 19 20.55 -14.94 5.54
CA ASP A 19 21.70 -15.76 5.93
C ASP A 19 22.84 -15.58 4.92
N HIS A 20 23.63 -14.52 5.12
CA HIS A 20 24.80 -14.24 4.31
C HIS A 20 25.77 -15.44 4.22
N ALA A 21 25.94 -16.22 5.29
CA ALA A 21 26.86 -17.35 5.29
C ALA A 21 26.36 -18.50 4.41
N ASP A 22 25.06 -18.80 4.46
CA ASP A 22 24.45 -19.78 3.56
C ASP A 22 24.50 -19.32 2.10
N VAL A 23 24.20 -18.04 1.84
CA VAL A 23 24.27 -17.44 0.51
C VAL A 23 25.68 -17.54 -0.07
N ALA A 24 26.70 -17.09 0.68
CA ALA A 24 28.10 -17.15 0.25
C ALA A 24 28.53 -18.60 -0.03
N ARG A 25 28.20 -19.54 0.86
CA ARG A 25 28.52 -20.96 0.71
C ARG A 25 27.89 -21.57 -0.54
N ARG A 26 26.64 -21.22 -0.86
CA ARG A 26 25.95 -21.71 -2.08
C ARG A 26 26.59 -21.16 -3.34
N LEU A 27 26.90 -19.87 -3.34
CA LEU A 27 27.55 -19.23 -4.47
C LEU A 27 28.97 -19.79 -4.70
N ASP A 28 29.73 -20.06 -3.65
CA ASP A 28 31.03 -20.73 -3.74
C ASP A 28 30.91 -22.17 -4.27
N ALA A 29 29.78 -22.83 -4.00
CA ALA A 29 29.45 -24.14 -4.55
C ALA A 29 28.89 -24.10 -5.99
N GLY A 30 28.85 -22.92 -6.62
CA GLY A 30 28.41 -22.74 -8.01
C GLY A 30 26.92 -22.47 -8.18
N ALA A 31 26.21 -21.98 -7.16
CA ALA A 31 24.87 -21.43 -7.36
C ALA A 31 24.91 -20.23 -8.31
N ASP A 32 23.89 -20.10 -9.15
CA ASP A 32 23.81 -19.09 -10.20
C ASP A 32 23.40 -17.73 -9.59
N PRO A 33 24.27 -16.71 -9.56
CA PRO A 33 23.96 -15.40 -8.98
C PRO A 33 22.90 -14.63 -9.77
N GLU A 34 22.53 -15.07 -10.98
CA GLU A 34 21.59 -14.38 -11.87
C GLU A 34 20.19 -14.99 -11.87
N ARG A 35 20.01 -16.23 -11.37
CA ARG A 35 18.73 -16.94 -11.46
C ARG A 35 18.34 -17.72 -10.22
N TRP A 36 17.17 -17.41 -9.69
CA TRP A 36 16.53 -18.05 -8.55
C TRP A 36 15.07 -18.44 -8.85
N GLY A 37 14.67 -19.62 -8.37
CA GLY A 37 13.30 -20.11 -8.42
C GLY A 37 12.74 -20.43 -9.81
N VAL A 38 11.48 -20.86 -9.82
CA VAL A 38 10.72 -21.15 -11.05
C VAL A 38 10.19 -19.82 -11.60
N GLY A 39 10.76 -19.37 -12.72
CA GLY A 39 10.48 -18.04 -13.29
C GLY A 39 11.75 -17.24 -13.60
N GLY A 40 12.90 -17.64 -13.02
CA GLY A 40 14.18 -17.00 -13.29
C GLY A 40 14.32 -15.64 -12.64
N SER A 41 13.75 -15.47 -11.45
CA SER A 41 13.92 -14.25 -10.67
C SER A 41 15.38 -13.99 -10.33
N ARG A 42 15.76 -12.73 -10.15
CA ARG A 42 17.16 -12.35 -9.91
C ARG A 42 17.48 -12.38 -8.41
N PRO A 43 18.47 -13.18 -7.96
CA PRO A 43 18.93 -13.20 -6.57
C PRO A 43 19.17 -11.81 -5.95
N LEU A 44 19.78 -10.89 -6.70
CA LEU A 44 20.11 -9.56 -6.22
C LEU A 44 18.86 -8.74 -5.87
N HIS A 45 17.79 -8.81 -6.67
CA HIS A 45 16.50 -8.16 -6.39
C HIS A 45 15.84 -8.74 -5.13
N ARG A 46 15.92 -10.05 -4.93
CA ARG A 46 15.39 -10.68 -3.71
C ARG A 46 16.20 -10.28 -2.47
N ALA A 47 17.52 -10.22 -2.58
CA ALA A 47 18.39 -9.75 -1.51
C ALA A 47 18.18 -8.26 -1.21
N ALA A 48 17.88 -7.44 -2.22
CA ALA A 48 17.58 -6.02 -2.04
C ALA A 48 16.39 -5.79 -1.10
N VAL A 49 15.35 -6.63 -1.20
CA VAL A 49 14.10 -6.50 -0.41
C VAL A 49 14.13 -7.33 0.88
N PHE A 50 14.69 -8.54 0.85
CA PHE A 50 14.58 -9.51 1.96
C PHE A 50 15.91 -9.87 2.61
N GLY A 51 17.03 -9.47 2.03
CA GLY A 51 18.38 -9.82 2.49
C GLY A 51 18.99 -8.76 3.41
N SER A 52 20.26 -9.00 3.75
CA SER A 52 21.11 -8.04 4.47
C SER A 52 22.06 -7.30 3.53
N PRO A 53 22.66 -6.17 3.96
CA PRO A 53 23.67 -5.45 3.18
C PRO A 53 24.85 -6.33 2.76
N GLU A 54 25.23 -7.30 3.61
CA GLU A 54 26.29 -8.26 3.31
C GLU A 54 25.88 -9.23 2.20
N THR A 55 24.66 -9.78 2.25
CA THR A 55 24.10 -10.61 1.17
C THR A 55 24.07 -9.84 -0.15
N VAL A 56 23.61 -8.58 -0.12
CA VAL A 56 23.58 -7.70 -1.29
C VAL A 56 24.98 -7.50 -1.86
N ALA A 57 25.97 -7.16 -1.02
CA ALA A 57 27.34 -6.97 -1.45
C ALA A 57 27.99 -8.26 -2.00
N GLU A 58 27.67 -9.41 -1.41
CA GLU A 58 28.16 -10.72 -1.83
C GLU A 58 27.60 -11.15 -3.20
N LEU A 59 26.31 -10.89 -3.45
CA LEU A 59 25.69 -11.13 -4.76
C LEU A 59 26.16 -10.12 -5.80
N ALA A 60 26.24 -8.84 -5.46
CA ALA A 60 26.67 -7.79 -6.37
C ALA A 60 28.09 -8.02 -6.92
N ARG A 61 28.97 -8.67 -6.13
CA ARG A 61 30.30 -9.11 -6.58
C ARG A 61 30.29 -10.27 -7.58
N ARG A 62 29.20 -11.03 -7.69
CA ARG A 62 29.10 -12.24 -8.52
C ARG A 62 28.21 -12.09 -9.74
N VAL A 63 27.34 -11.07 -9.78
CA VAL A 63 26.55 -10.75 -10.98
C VAL A 63 27.41 -10.09 -12.05
N ALA A 64 26.99 -10.23 -13.31
CA ALA A 64 27.65 -9.57 -14.43
C ALA A 64 27.27 -8.09 -14.55
N ASP A 65 26.07 -7.74 -14.09
CA ASP A 65 25.50 -6.40 -14.16
C ASP A 65 24.61 -6.16 -12.92
N VAL A 66 24.97 -5.18 -12.10
CA VAL A 66 24.26 -4.82 -10.86
C VAL A 66 22.91 -4.15 -11.17
N ASP A 67 22.80 -3.47 -12.32
CA ASP A 67 21.61 -2.75 -12.76
C ASP A 67 20.72 -3.59 -13.69
N ALA A 68 21.00 -4.88 -13.79
CA ALA A 68 20.25 -5.78 -14.64
C ALA A 68 18.76 -5.82 -14.21
N LEU A 69 17.85 -5.81 -15.17
CA LEU A 69 16.43 -5.59 -14.86
C LEU A 69 15.68 -6.89 -14.49
N GLU A 70 14.79 -6.79 -13.52
CA GLU A 70 13.70 -7.75 -13.23
C GLU A 70 12.39 -6.98 -13.40
N SER A 71 11.47 -7.47 -14.24
CA SER A 71 10.16 -6.83 -14.46
C SER A 71 10.20 -5.32 -14.77
N GLY A 72 11.31 -4.83 -15.35
CA GLY A 72 11.48 -3.42 -15.68
C GLY A 72 11.98 -2.55 -14.51
N THR A 73 12.55 -3.12 -13.45
CA THR A 73 13.20 -2.38 -12.35
C THR A 73 14.59 -2.93 -12.02
N THR A 74 15.42 -2.09 -11.41
CA THR A 74 16.73 -2.45 -10.86
C THR A 74 16.58 -2.96 -9.42
N ALA A 75 17.57 -3.71 -8.92
CA ALA A 75 17.58 -4.09 -7.51
C ALA A 75 17.58 -2.85 -6.59
N LEU A 76 18.17 -1.73 -7.04
CA LEU A 76 18.20 -0.47 -6.30
C LEU A 76 16.81 0.16 -6.21
N TRP A 77 16.03 0.12 -7.28
CA TRP A 77 14.63 0.53 -7.26
C TRP A 77 13.85 -0.25 -6.20
N ASP A 78 13.95 -1.57 -6.22
CA ASP A 78 13.22 -2.44 -5.29
C ASP A 78 13.61 -2.18 -3.83
N ALA A 79 14.91 -1.99 -3.54
CA ALA A 79 15.37 -1.63 -2.19
C ALA A 79 14.78 -0.29 -1.72
N VAL A 80 14.76 0.74 -2.58
CA VAL A 80 14.20 2.06 -2.24
C VAL A 80 12.70 1.97 -1.98
N VAL A 81 11.96 1.29 -2.86
CA VAL A 81 10.50 1.09 -2.73
C VAL A 81 10.17 0.30 -1.46
N ALA A 82 10.92 -0.76 -1.16
CA ALA A 82 10.70 -1.60 0.03
C ALA A 82 11.14 -0.94 1.35
N GLY A 83 11.74 0.26 1.33
CA GLY A 83 12.22 0.90 2.54
C GLY A 83 13.55 0.35 3.06
N CYS A 84 14.25 -0.50 2.29
CA CYS A 84 15.49 -1.18 2.70
C CYS A 84 16.72 -0.29 2.47
N MET A 85 16.82 0.81 3.23
CA MET A 85 17.83 1.86 3.03
C MET A 85 19.28 1.35 3.09
N GLU A 86 19.61 0.46 4.02
CA GLU A 86 20.96 -0.11 4.13
C GLU A 86 21.32 -1.01 2.93
N ASN A 87 20.34 -1.75 2.38
CA ASN A 87 20.52 -2.54 1.16
C ASN A 87 20.70 -1.61 -0.06
N ALA A 88 19.97 -0.50 -0.11
CA ALA A 88 20.15 0.52 -1.15
C ALA A 88 21.55 1.16 -1.10
N ARG A 89 22.08 1.44 0.11
CA ARG A 89 23.47 1.91 0.28
C ARG A 89 24.47 0.87 -0.21
N ALA A 90 24.27 -0.41 0.10
CA ALA A 90 25.14 -1.49 -0.34
C ALA A 90 25.14 -1.65 -1.88
N LEU A 91 23.98 -1.50 -2.54
CA LEU A 91 23.87 -1.53 -4.00
C LEU A 91 24.63 -0.37 -4.65
N VAL A 92 24.48 0.86 -4.15
CA VAL A 92 25.24 2.02 -4.65
C VAL A 92 26.74 1.85 -4.41
N ALA A 93 27.14 1.32 -3.24
CA ALA A 93 28.54 1.01 -2.97
C ALA A 93 29.12 -0.07 -3.92
N ALA A 94 28.26 -0.95 -4.43
CA ALA A 94 28.61 -1.95 -5.44
C ALA A 94 28.53 -1.42 -6.89
N GLY A 95 28.16 -0.14 -7.10
CA GLY A 95 28.15 0.51 -8.40
C GLY A 95 26.79 0.62 -9.09
N ALA A 96 25.68 0.35 -8.39
CA ALA A 96 24.33 0.53 -8.94
C ALA A 96 24.06 2.01 -9.30
N ASP A 97 23.43 2.24 -10.45
CA ASP A 97 23.08 3.58 -10.94
C ASP A 97 21.77 4.10 -10.31
N ALA A 98 21.88 5.03 -9.36
CA ALA A 98 20.73 5.73 -8.77
C ALA A 98 19.99 6.67 -9.75
N GLY A 99 20.52 6.87 -10.95
CA GLY A 99 19.91 7.60 -12.06
C GLY A 99 19.15 6.76 -13.07
N TRP A 100 19.04 5.45 -12.85
CA TRP A 100 18.24 4.60 -13.70
C TRP A 100 16.76 4.98 -13.66
N VAL A 101 16.12 5.15 -14.81
CA VAL A 101 14.72 5.59 -14.91
C VAL A 101 13.78 4.38 -14.85
N GLY A 102 13.10 4.24 -13.72
CA GLY A 102 12.05 3.24 -13.49
C GLY A 102 10.65 3.75 -13.77
N HIS A 103 9.70 3.23 -13.00
CA HIS A 103 8.27 3.45 -13.24
C HIS A 103 7.89 4.92 -13.09
N GLY A 104 6.92 5.37 -13.91
CA GLY A 104 6.48 6.76 -13.91
C GLY A 104 7.58 7.79 -14.18
N GLY A 105 8.73 7.40 -14.77
CA GLY A 105 9.86 8.29 -15.00
C GLY A 105 10.66 8.67 -13.75
N TRP A 106 10.43 7.98 -12.62
CA TRP A 106 11.22 8.17 -11.41
C TRP A 106 12.53 7.39 -11.48
N THR A 107 13.56 7.92 -10.85
CA THR A 107 14.79 7.19 -10.57
C THR A 107 14.82 6.79 -9.09
N PRO A 108 15.51 5.70 -8.69
CA PRO A 108 15.66 5.35 -7.27
C PRO A 108 16.19 6.53 -6.43
N GLY A 109 17.14 7.29 -6.98
CA GLY A 109 17.71 8.46 -6.33
C GLY A 109 16.71 9.59 -6.06
N ARG A 110 16.01 10.07 -7.09
CA ARG A 110 14.94 11.07 -6.91
C ARG A 110 13.80 10.57 -6.02
N LEU A 111 13.40 9.30 -6.13
CA LEU A 111 12.31 8.73 -5.33
C LEU A 111 12.68 8.66 -3.85
N SER A 112 13.94 8.35 -3.51
CA SER A 112 14.39 8.31 -2.11
C SER A 112 14.27 9.65 -1.38
N LEU A 113 14.21 10.78 -2.10
CA LEU A 113 13.93 12.11 -1.51
C LEU A 113 12.56 12.16 -0.81
N ALA A 114 11.60 11.35 -1.26
CA ALA A 114 10.28 11.20 -0.65
C ALA A 114 10.27 10.23 0.55
N GLY A 115 11.31 9.41 0.69
CA GLY A 115 11.44 8.38 1.72
C GLY A 115 11.86 8.93 3.09
N PRO A 116 11.98 8.06 4.11
CA PRO A 116 12.32 8.45 5.49
C PRO A 116 13.74 9.03 5.62
N GLU A 117 14.64 8.73 4.69
CA GLU A 117 16.02 9.24 4.63
C GLU A 117 16.24 10.03 3.34
N PRO A 118 15.82 11.32 3.24
CA PRO A 118 15.99 12.10 2.01
C PRO A 118 17.45 12.27 1.58
N ASP A 119 18.40 12.18 2.52
CA ASP A 119 19.84 12.25 2.27
C ASP A 119 20.49 10.86 2.07
N LEU A 120 19.69 9.83 1.75
CA LEU A 120 20.15 8.44 1.56
C LEU A 120 21.40 8.35 0.69
N PHE A 121 21.42 9.11 -0.41
CA PHE A 121 22.54 9.17 -1.35
C PHE A 121 23.22 10.55 -1.25
N ALA A 122 24.51 10.57 -0.90
CA ALA A 122 25.28 11.80 -0.65
C ALA A 122 25.40 12.73 -1.88
N ALA A 123 25.23 12.20 -3.09
CA ALA A 123 25.11 12.98 -4.32
C ALA A 123 24.29 12.16 -5.34
N LEU A 124 23.12 12.65 -5.72
CA LEU A 124 22.48 12.22 -6.95
C LEU A 124 23.29 12.78 -8.13
N PRO A 125 23.41 12.07 -9.27
CA PRO A 125 24.06 12.64 -10.45
C PRO A 125 23.53 14.05 -10.72
N GLU A 126 24.41 15.01 -11.02
CA GLU A 126 24.19 16.48 -11.08
C GLU A 126 23.03 16.96 -11.99
N ALA A 127 22.30 16.03 -12.63
CA ALA A 127 21.19 16.28 -13.54
C ALA A 127 19.79 15.92 -12.98
N GLN A 128 19.64 15.38 -11.76
CA GLN A 128 18.31 15.06 -11.22
C GLN A 128 17.69 16.25 -10.47
N PRO A 129 16.55 16.78 -10.92
CA PRO A 129 15.84 17.80 -10.17
C PRO A 129 15.33 17.18 -8.86
N GLY A 130 15.47 17.92 -7.75
CA GLY A 130 14.81 17.58 -6.50
C GLY A 130 13.29 17.54 -6.65
N LEU A 131 12.58 17.21 -5.57
CA LEU A 131 11.12 17.24 -5.58
C LEU A 131 10.60 18.63 -5.95
N THR A 132 9.53 18.70 -6.73
CA THR A 132 8.78 19.93 -6.96
C THR A 132 8.02 20.32 -5.67
N GLU A 133 7.46 21.52 -5.64
CA GLU A 133 6.66 21.95 -4.49
C GLU A 133 5.39 21.11 -4.31
N ALA A 134 4.74 20.73 -5.41
CA ALA A 134 3.58 19.84 -5.37
C ALA A 134 3.94 18.45 -4.85
N GLU A 135 5.08 17.89 -5.29
CA GLU A 135 5.56 16.59 -4.81
C GLU A 135 5.93 16.63 -3.32
N ARG A 136 6.59 17.71 -2.85
CA ARG A 136 6.85 17.90 -1.41
C ARG A 136 5.56 17.95 -0.61
N ALA A 137 4.54 18.65 -1.08
CA ALA A 137 3.26 18.73 -0.40
C ALA A 137 2.58 17.35 -0.28
N VAL A 138 2.69 16.49 -1.31
CA VAL A 138 2.20 15.09 -1.26
C VAL A 138 2.96 14.30 -0.18
N VAL A 139 4.29 14.41 -0.14
CA VAL A 139 5.13 13.73 0.85
C VAL A 139 4.81 14.19 2.28
N GLU A 140 4.73 15.50 2.50
CA GLU A 140 4.43 16.09 3.81
C GLU A 140 3.04 15.68 4.30
N GLU A 141 2.03 15.72 3.43
CA GLU A 141 0.67 15.32 3.79
C GLU A 141 0.57 13.82 4.08
N GLY A 142 1.21 12.97 3.28
CA GLY A 142 1.24 11.53 3.52
C GLY A 142 1.90 11.18 4.86
N ARG A 143 3.06 11.80 5.17
CA ARG A 143 3.74 11.64 6.48
C ARG A 143 2.89 12.13 7.64
N ARG A 144 2.25 13.30 7.49
CA ARG A 144 1.33 13.85 8.50
C ARG A 144 0.19 12.87 8.78
N LEU A 145 -0.41 12.33 7.73
CA LEU A 145 -1.54 11.42 7.82
C LEU A 145 -1.15 10.08 8.45
N ILE A 146 -0.06 9.46 7.99
CA ILE A 146 0.47 8.21 8.58
C ILE A 146 0.78 8.40 10.07
N THR A 147 1.40 9.54 10.44
CA THR A 147 1.68 9.86 11.84
C THR A 147 0.40 10.04 12.67
N ALA A 148 -0.61 10.71 12.13
CA ALA A 148 -1.88 10.94 12.81
C ALA A 148 -2.65 9.63 13.06
N LEU A 149 -2.56 8.68 12.12
CA LEU A 149 -3.22 7.38 12.24
C LEU A 149 -2.45 6.43 13.17
N GLY A 150 -1.11 6.51 13.18
CA GLY A 150 -0.26 5.57 13.92
C GLY A 150 -0.30 4.15 13.36
N ASP A 151 0.31 3.22 14.09
CA ASP A 151 0.36 1.80 13.71
C ASP A 151 -0.83 1.04 14.32
N PHE A 152 -1.55 0.29 13.49
CA PHE A 152 -2.67 -0.54 13.94
C PHE A 152 -2.92 -1.72 12.99
N TYR A 153 -3.57 -2.75 13.51
CA TYR A 153 -4.04 -3.90 12.75
C TYR A 153 -5.42 -3.61 12.16
N TYR A 154 -5.64 -3.91 10.89
CA TYR A 154 -6.87 -3.53 10.17
C TYR A 154 -7.41 -4.60 9.23
N ASP A 155 -6.94 -5.84 9.32
CA ASP A 155 -7.53 -6.93 8.52
C ASP A 155 -9.01 -7.09 8.87
N GLY A 156 -9.86 -7.18 7.84
CA GLY A 156 -11.31 -7.21 7.95
C GLY A 156 -11.98 -5.83 7.89
N LEU A 157 -11.21 -4.73 7.92
CA LEU A 157 -11.75 -3.38 7.85
C LEU A 157 -12.32 -3.06 6.48
N GLY A 158 -13.60 -2.70 6.44
CA GLY A 158 -14.25 -1.99 5.34
C GLY A 158 -14.27 -0.48 5.60
N LEU A 159 -13.95 0.29 4.57
CA LEU A 159 -13.82 1.74 4.64
C LEU A 159 -14.40 2.40 3.38
N ALA A 160 -15.15 3.49 3.55
CA ALA A 160 -15.41 4.45 2.49
C ALA A 160 -14.94 5.85 2.91
N CYS A 161 -14.04 6.43 2.12
CA CYS A 161 -13.59 7.80 2.27
C CYS A 161 -14.35 8.66 1.25
N VAL A 162 -15.08 9.69 1.69
CA VAL A 162 -15.85 10.55 0.78
C VAL A 162 -15.49 12.02 0.97
N ALA A 163 -15.13 12.68 -0.12
CA ALA A 163 -14.68 14.06 -0.12
C ALA A 163 -15.85 15.05 0.00
N GLY A 164 -15.64 16.14 0.73
CA GLY A 164 -16.45 17.36 0.67
C GLY A 164 -17.86 17.29 1.29
N ILE A 165 -18.24 16.18 1.91
CA ILE A 165 -19.51 16.03 2.63
C ILE A 165 -19.27 15.56 4.07
N ASP A 166 -20.11 15.98 5.00
CA ASP A 166 -20.06 15.53 6.40
C ASP A 166 -20.85 14.23 6.62
N ALA A 167 -20.85 13.73 7.86
CA ALA A 167 -21.56 12.52 8.23
C ALA A 167 -23.07 12.63 7.98
N GLU A 168 -23.69 13.77 8.26
CA GLU A 168 -25.14 13.98 8.10
C GLU A 168 -25.54 13.90 6.62
N GLU A 169 -24.79 14.55 5.73
CA GLU A 169 -25.03 14.46 4.29
C GLU A 169 -24.75 13.04 3.75
N ALA A 170 -23.75 12.34 4.26
CA ALA A 170 -23.50 10.93 3.92
C ALA A 170 -24.67 10.03 4.33
N ILE A 171 -25.16 10.15 5.56
CA ILE A 171 -26.33 9.42 6.09
C ILE A 171 -27.57 9.72 5.24
N ARG A 172 -27.79 10.99 4.90
CA ARG A 172 -28.92 11.42 4.05
C ARG A 172 -28.86 10.79 2.65
N ARG A 173 -27.68 10.76 2.02
CA ARG A 173 -27.48 10.13 0.68
C ARG A 173 -27.70 8.63 0.70
N LEU A 174 -27.39 7.98 1.82
CA LEU A 174 -27.57 6.55 2.00
C LEU A 174 -28.99 6.17 2.44
N GLU A 175 -29.81 7.15 2.82
CA GLU A 175 -31.13 6.95 3.41
C GLU A 175 -31.05 6.06 4.67
N ALA A 176 -29.94 6.17 5.40
CA ALA A 176 -29.66 5.34 6.55
C ALA A 176 -30.44 5.82 7.79
N THR A 177 -30.81 4.88 8.66
CA THR A 177 -31.48 5.17 9.94
C THR A 177 -30.54 4.94 11.11
N PRO A 178 -30.72 5.56 12.28
CA PRO A 178 -29.92 5.25 13.46
C PRO A 178 -29.97 3.75 13.77
N ALA A 179 -28.80 3.15 14.02
CA ALA A 179 -28.71 1.75 14.42
C ALA A 179 -29.23 1.57 15.87
N ASP A 180 -29.74 0.38 16.17
CA ASP A 180 -30.13 0.02 17.53
C ASP A 180 -28.91 -0.02 18.47
N ALA A 181 -28.98 0.70 19.58
CA ALA A 181 -27.84 0.89 20.46
C ALA A 181 -27.48 -0.37 21.27
N GLU A 182 -28.47 -1.21 21.60
CA GLU A 182 -28.24 -2.47 22.32
C GLU A 182 -27.58 -3.48 21.39
N LEU A 183 -28.12 -3.63 20.18
CA LEU A 183 -27.51 -4.44 19.12
C LEU A 183 -26.07 -4.02 18.83
N MET A 184 -25.81 -2.72 18.72
CA MET A 184 -24.45 -2.23 18.48
C MET A 184 -23.51 -2.52 19.64
N ALA A 185 -23.98 -2.43 20.89
CA ALA A 185 -23.15 -2.75 22.05
C ALA A 185 -22.78 -4.23 22.09
N ASP A 186 -23.73 -5.12 21.78
CA ASP A 186 -23.49 -6.57 21.73
C ASP A 186 -22.58 -6.94 20.55
N LEU A 187 -22.84 -6.37 19.36
CA LEU A 187 -22.03 -6.60 18.17
C LEU A 187 -20.58 -6.15 18.34
N LEU A 188 -20.34 -4.99 18.97
CA LEU A 188 -18.99 -4.49 19.23
C LEU A 188 -18.26 -5.32 20.30
N ALA A 189 -18.98 -6.08 21.13
CA ALA A 189 -18.38 -6.98 22.11
C ALA A 189 -17.90 -8.30 21.47
N ASP A 190 -18.66 -8.86 20.53
CA ASP A 190 -18.27 -10.03 19.75
C ASP A 190 -18.82 -9.99 18.31
N PRO A 191 -18.11 -9.33 17.36
CA PRO A 191 -18.63 -9.08 16.02
C PRO A 191 -18.71 -10.35 15.15
N TYR A 192 -18.10 -11.46 15.57
CA TYR A 192 -18.05 -12.70 14.81
C TYR A 192 -19.08 -13.74 15.27
N ASP A 193 -19.85 -13.46 16.33
CA ASP A 193 -20.97 -14.31 16.79
C ASP A 193 -22.24 -14.09 15.95
N TYR A 194 -22.28 -12.99 15.19
CA TYR A 194 -23.38 -12.65 14.30
C TYR A 194 -23.16 -13.18 12.88
N ASP A 195 -24.26 -13.43 12.17
CA ASP A 195 -24.19 -13.65 10.73
C ASP A 195 -23.68 -12.38 10.05
N LEU A 196 -22.65 -12.52 9.21
CA LEU A 196 -22.08 -11.40 8.48
C LEU A 196 -23.16 -10.71 7.64
N ASP A 197 -24.04 -11.48 6.99
CA ASP A 197 -25.09 -10.94 6.13
C ASP A 197 -26.09 -10.06 6.90
N GLU A 198 -26.30 -10.34 8.20
CA GLU A 198 -27.18 -9.56 9.07
C GLU A 198 -26.54 -8.23 9.51
N THR A 199 -25.20 -8.15 9.54
CA THR A 199 -24.47 -7.01 10.11
C THR A 199 -23.80 -6.12 9.06
N LEU A 200 -23.71 -6.56 7.80
CA LEU A 200 -23.09 -5.77 6.71
C LEU A 200 -23.76 -4.41 6.48
N ARG A 201 -25.03 -4.26 6.88
CA ARG A 201 -25.80 -3.01 6.79
C ARG A 201 -25.53 -2.05 7.94
N LEU A 202 -24.82 -2.46 8.99
CA LEU A 202 -24.47 -1.60 10.13
C LEU A 202 -23.11 -0.95 9.88
N VAL A 203 -23.09 0.38 9.73
CA VAL A 203 -21.88 1.13 9.41
C VAL A 203 -21.70 2.32 10.35
N GLY A 204 -20.46 2.58 10.74
CA GLY A 204 -20.09 3.79 11.46
C GLY A 204 -19.84 4.92 10.49
N VAL A 205 -20.28 6.14 10.81
CA VAL A 205 -20.06 7.35 9.99
C VAL A 205 -19.44 8.44 10.85
N THR A 206 -18.34 9.03 10.38
CA THR A 206 -17.60 10.07 11.09
C THR A 206 -17.23 11.22 10.18
N THR A 207 -17.48 12.45 10.62
CA THR A 207 -16.99 13.66 9.94
C THR A 207 -15.52 13.86 10.25
N VAL A 208 -14.71 14.12 9.23
CA VAL A 208 -13.30 14.49 9.35
C VAL A 208 -13.02 15.76 8.53
N PRO A 209 -11.94 16.49 8.81
CA PRO A 209 -11.56 17.59 7.93
C PRO A 209 -11.43 17.11 6.48
N GLY A 210 -12.13 17.78 5.56
CA GLY A 210 -12.16 17.42 4.14
C GLY A 210 -13.31 16.50 3.71
N GLY A 211 -14.08 15.90 4.63
CA GLY A 211 -15.24 15.07 4.27
C GLY A 211 -15.69 14.11 5.36
N ALA A 212 -16.02 12.87 4.98
CA ALA A 212 -16.50 11.85 5.91
C ALA A 212 -15.88 10.47 5.66
N VAL A 213 -15.84 9.67 6.71
CA VAL A 213 -15.37 8.28 6.71
C VAL A 213 -16.51 7.39 7.15
N LEU A 214 -16.79 6.35 6.37
CA LEU A 214 -17.59 5.22 6.80
C LEU A 214 -16.67 4.06 7.16
N THR A 215 -16.93 3.41 8.29
CA THR A 215 -16.11 2.32 8.82
C THR A 215 -16.96 1.13 9.24
N GLN A 216 -16.44 -0.07 8.99
CA GLN A 216 -16.96 -1.32 9.51
C GLN A 216 -15.77 -2.24 9.83
N PRO A 217 -15.39 -2.39 11.11
CA PRO A 217 -14.20 -3.15 11.50
C PRO A 217 -14.21 -4.64 11.16
N TRP A 218 -15.39 -5.24 10.94
CA TRP A 218 -15.58 -6.70 10.77
C TRP A 218 -16.01 -7.12 9.38
N GLY A 219 -16.17 -6.18 8.44
CA GLY A 219 -16.79 -6.49 7.16
C GLY A 219 -16.53 -5.46 6.07
N TYR A 220 -16.86 -5.87 4.84
CA TYR A 220 -16.64 -5.08 3.63
C TYR A 220 -17.79 -4.13 3.31
N GLY A 221 -18.80 -4.00 4.18
CA GLY A 221 -20.03 -3.25 3.88
C GLY A 221 -19.76 -1.88 3.28
N PRO A 222 -18.95 -1.01 3.93
CA PRO A 222 -18.59 0.30 3.40
C PRO A 222 -17.95 0.31 2.02
N SER A 223 -17.23 -0.75 1.62
CA SER A 223 -16.53 -0.82 0.33
C SER A 223 -17.44 -1.22 -0.84
N MET A 224 -18.72 -1.50 -0.59
CA MET A 224 -19.64 -1.98 -1.61
C MET A 224 -19.95 -0.88 -2.65
N PRO A 225 -19.93 -1.19 -3.97
CA PRO A 225 -20.09 -0.18 -5.03
C PRO A 225 -21.32 0.72 -4.91
N GLY A 226 -22.47 0.18 -4.50
CA GLY A 226 -23.72 0.91 -4.36
C GLY A 226 -23.71 1.96 -3.25
N ILE A 227 -22.85 1.80 -2.23
CA ILE A 227 -22.59 2.84 -1.23
C ILE A 227 -21.84 3.99 -1.91
N HIS A 228 -20.76 3.68 -2.61
CA HIS A 228 -19.94 4.68 -3.28
C HIS A 228 -20.67 5.42 -4.40
N THR A 229 -21.55 4.75 -5.16
CA THR A 229 -22.41 5.42 -6.16
C THR A 229 -23.24 6.54 -5.52
N ARG A 230 -23.80 6.31 -4.33
CA ARG A 230 -24.62 7.30 -3.62
C ARG A 230 -23.78 8.39 -2.99
N LEU A 231 -22.68 8.00 -2.33
CA LEU A 231 -21.80 8.94 -1.63
C LEU A 231 -21.06 9.87 -2.59
N SER A 232 -20.61 9.37 -3.73
CA SER A 232 -19.79 10.14 -4.69
C SER A 232 -20.56 11.10 -5.59
N ALA A 233 -21.89 11.25 -5.46
CA ALA A 233 -22.64 12.18 -6.30
C ALA A 233 -22.13 13.64 -6.15
N GLY A 234 -21.56 14.22 -7.20
CA GLY A 234 -20.96 15.57 -7.15
C GLY A 234 -19.62 15.64 -6.41
N THR A 235 -18.96 14.51 -6.14
CA THR A 235 -17.71 14.43 -5.39
C THR A 235 -16.93 13.14 -5.70
N VAL A 236 -15.88 12.84 -4.92
CA VAL A 236 -15.07 11.62 -5.01
C VAL A 236 -15.30 10.76 -3.79
N SER A 237 -15.32 9.45 -3.99
CA SER A 237 -15.19 8.47 -2.91
C SER A 237 -14.17 7.39 -3.26
N TYR A 238 -13.36 7.02 -2.26
CA TYR A 238 -12.44 5.89 -2.33
C TYR A 238 -12.91 4.77 -1.40
N GLY A 239 -12.99 3.55 -1.92
CA GLY A 239 -13.33 2.35 -1.14
C GLY A 239 -12.10 1.55 -0.79
N LEU A 240 -12.10 0.97 0.41
CA LEU A 240 -11.11 -0.01 0.84
C LEU A 240 -11.80 -1.17 1.55
N TYR A 241 -11.44 -2.39 1.17
CA TYR A 241 -11.61 -3.56 2.01
C TYR A 241 -10.27 -4.22 2.23
N ALA A 242 -9.83 -4.27 3.49
CA ALA A 242 -8.61 -4.96 3.90
C ALA A 242 -8.89 -6.45 4.05
N ASN A 243 -8.95 -7.18 2.93
CA ASN A 243 -9.38 -8.58 2.94
C ASN A 243 -8.29 -9.49 3.55
N PRO A 244 -8.56 -10.19 4.67
CA PRO A 244 -7.56 -11.07 5.30
C PRO A 244 -7.10 -12.23 4.40
N LYS A 245 -7.87 -12.56 3.35
CA LYS A 245 -7.59 -13.70 2.46
C LYS A 245 -6.79 -13.32 1.22
N SER A 246 -7.02 -12.13 0.66
CA SER A 246 -6.47 -11.73 -0.63
C SER A 246 -5.72 -10.39 -0.62
N GLY A 247 -5.63 -9.73 0.53
CA GLY A 247 -5.00 -8.41 0.67
C GLY A 247 -5.97 -7.25 0.43
N ASN A 248 -5.43 -6.04 0.39
CA ASN A 248 -6.22 -4.82 0.29
C ASN A 248 -6.85 -4.65 -1.10
N GLN A 249 -8.15 -4.38 -1.13
CA GLN A 249 -8.93 -4.14 -2.34
C GLN A 249 -9.47 -2.71 -2.31
N GLY A 250 -9.16 -1.94 -3.36
CA GLY A 250 -9.56 -0.55 -3.50
C GLY A 250 -10.49 -0.29 -4.68
N SER A 251 -11.25 0.80 -4.60
CA SER A 251 -12.10 1.29 -5.68
C SER A 251 -12.15 2.81 -5.71
N ILE A 252 -12.31 3.37 -6.91
CA ILE A 252 -12.45 4.82 -7.12
C ILE A 252 -13.83 5.07 -7.70
N HIS A 253 -14.57 5.99 -7.08
CA HIS A 253 -15.86 6.44 -7.55
C HIS A 253 -15.91 7.97 -7.62
N ARG A 254 -16.46 8.50 -8.71
CA ARG A 254 -16.62 9.93 -8.95
C ARG A 254 -17.97 10.18 -9.59
N ASP A 255 -18.71 11.15 -9.04
CA ASP A 255 -20.01 11.57 -9.56
C ASP A 255 -21.00 10.42 -9.75
N GLY A 256 -20.97 9.44 -8.84
CA GLY A 256 -21.82 8.25 -8.89
C GLY A 256 -21.35 7.17 -9.87
N VAL A 257 -20.19 7.33 -10.50
CA VAL A 257 -19.63 6.38 -11.47
C VAL A 257 -18.39 5.72 -10.90
N ARG A 258 -18.25 4.41 -11.09
CA ARG A 258 -17.02 3.67 -10.74
C ARG A 258 -15.97 3.87 -11.83
N GLU A 259 -14.86 4.51 -11.48
CA GLU A 259 -13.71 4.76 -12.37
C GLU A 259 -12.62 3.69 -12.23
N GLY A 260 -12.46 3.12 -11.03
CA GLY A 260 -11.43 2.12 -10.73
C GLY A 260 -11.92 1.03 -9.79
N TRP A 261 -11.38 -0.18 -9.94
CA TRP A 261 -11.74 -1.37 -9.18
C TRP A 261 -10.56 -2.34 -9.10
N ASP A 262 -10.53 -3.18 -8.06
CA ASP A 262 -9.45 -4.15 -7.80
C ASP A 262 -8.08 -3.48 -7.69
N LEU A 263 -8.08 -2.28 -7.09
CA LEU A 263 -6.87 -1.52 -6.80
C LEU A 263 -6.21 -2.08 -5.52
N HIS A 264 -4.92 -1.83 -5.35
CA HIS A 264 -4.14 -2.38 -4.24
C HIS A 264 -3.58 -1.24 -3.35
N PRO A 265 -4.44 -0.50 -2.62
CA PRO A 265 -3.99 0.59 -1.76
C PRO A 265 -2.99 0.09 -0.72
N GLY A 266 -1.94 0.88 -0.49
CA GLY A 266 -0.80 0.48 0.34
C GLY A 266 0.18 -0.48 -0.32
N GLY A 267 -0.03 -0.84 -1.59
CA GLY A 267 0.97 -1.51 -2.42
C GLY A 267 2.12 -0.58 -2.83
N GLY A 268 3.18 -1.16 -3.39
CA GLY A 268 4.24 -0.39 -4.06
C GLY A 268 3.81 0.08 -5.46
N PRO A 269 4.60 0.96 -6.10
CA PRO A 269 4.31 1.46 -7.43
C PRO A 269 4.36 0.38 -8.51
N TYR A 270 3.46 0.46 -9.49
CA TYR A 270 3.34 -0.48 -10.61
C TYR A 270 3.90 0.08 -11.93
N ALA A 271 4.15 -0.77 -12.92
CA ALA A 271 4.85 -0.41 -14.15
C ALA A 271 4.07 0.56 -15.05
N GLU A 272 2.74 0.49 -15.00
CA GLU A 272 1.80 1.29 -15.77
C GLU A 272 1.48 2.65 -15.14
N GLU A 273 1.89 2.89 -13.89
CA GLU A 273 1.59 4.12 -13.17
C GLU A 273 2.37 5.33 -13.72
N GLY A 274 1.67 6.47 -13.77
CA GLY A 274 2.26 7.76 -14.08
C GLY A 274 3.11 8.32 -12.94
N PRO A 275 3.87 9.42 -13.17
CA PRO A 275 4.76 9.99 -12.17
C PRO A 275 4.07 10.34 -10.84
N ALA A 276 2.84 10.87 -10.88
CA ALA A 276 2.11 11.24 -9.67
C ALA A 276 1.64 10.02 -8.87
N GLU A 277 1.20 8.96 -9.56
CA GLU A 277 0.74 7.71 -8.96
C GLU A 277 1.89 6.98 -8.29
N VAL A 278 3.05 6.91 -8.95
CA VAL A 278 4.27 6.29 -8.37
C VAL A 278 4.66 6.96 -7.06
N LEU A 279 4.69 8.30 -7.01
CA LEU A 279 4.99 9.02 -5.78
C LEU A 279 3.92 8.77 -4.71
N PHE A 280 2.65 8.79 -5.11
CA PHE A 280 1.53 8.59 -4.19
C PHE A 280 1.57 7.19 -3.57
N SER A 281 1.78 6.14 -4.38
CA SER A 281 1.93 4.76 -3.94
C SER A 281 3.16 4.57 -3.05
N TYR A 282 4.30 5.18 -3.41
CA TYR A 282 5.51 5.13 -2.60
C TYR A 282 5.33 5.75 -1.21
N VAL A 283 4.75 6.94 -1.13
CA VAL A 283 4.53 7.66 0.14
C VAL A 283 3.58 6.89 1.08
N HIS A 284 2.60 6.19 0.54
CA HIS A 284 1.60 5.46 1.32
C HIS A 284 1.84 3.95 1.33
N CYS A 285 3.03 3.49 0.92
CA CYS A 285 3.36 2.08 0.89
C CYS A 285 3.20 1.48 2.30
N HIS A 286 2.59 0.30 2.38
CA HIS A 286 2.17 -0.38 3.61
C HIS A 286 1.10 0.33 4.46
N SER A 287 0.51 1.44 3.98
CA SER A 287 -0.53 2.18 4.69
C SER A 287 -1.78 2.39 3.82
N ALA A 288 -2.57 1.32 3.65
CA ALA A 288 -3.77 1.33 2.80
C ALA A 288 -4.86 2.30 3.27
N VAL A 289 -5.01 2.46 4.58
CA VAL A 289 -5.97 3.42 5.16
C VAL A 289 -5.53 4.86 4.87
N ALA A 290 -4.24 5.18 5.06
CA ALA A 290 -3.71 6.51 4.73
C ALA A 290 -3.83 6.79 3.22
N TYR A 291 -3.50 5.81 2.37
CA TYR A 291 -3.70 5.90 0.91
C TYR A 291 -5.15 6.31 0.59
N SER A 292 -6.13 5.60 1.16
CA SER A 292 -7.56 5.78 0.87
C SER A 292 -8.06 7.17 1.30
N LEU A 293 -7.66 7.60 2.50
CA LEU A 293 -7.98 8.92 3.06
C LEU A 293 -7.35 10.04 2.23
N ALA A 294 -6.06 9.92 1.90
CA ALA A 294 -5.33 10.90 1.11
C ALA A 294 -5.88 11.03 -0.32
N TYR A 295 -6.27 9.90 -0.93
CA TYR A 295 -6.86 9.91 -2.28
C TYR A 295 -8.16 10.72 -2.30
N ALA A 296 -9.01 10.53 -1.29
CA ALA A 296 -10.24 11.30 -1.13
C ALA A 296 -10.01 12.74 -0.60
N GLY A 297 -8.76 13.15 -0.35
CA GLY A 297 -8.44 14.48 0.17
C GLY A 297 -8.85 14.71 1.63
N LEU A 298 -9.06 13.63 2.39
CA LEU A 298 -9.42 13.68 3.81
C LEU A 298 -8.19 13.95 4.67
N ARG A 299 -8.39 14.74 5.73
CA ARG A 299 -7.32 15.20 6.62
C ARG A 299 -7.64 14.98 8.10
N PRO A 300 -7.92 13.74 8.54
CA PRO A 300 -8.10 13.46 9.96
C PRO A 300 -6.82 13.81 10.75
N THR A 301 -7.01 14.19 12.01
CA THR A 301 -5.94 14.57 12.94
C THR A 301 -5.55 13.46 13.90
N ASP A 302 -6.32 12.38 13.92
CA ASP A 302 -6.11 11.17 14.72
C ASP A 302 -6.78 9.96 14.04
N ALA A 303 -6.65 8.78 14.62
CA ALA A 303 -7.23 7.54 14.10
C ALA A 303 -8.72 7.31 14.48
N ARG A 304 -9.38 8.22 15.21
CA ARG A 304 -10.72 7.96 15.78
C ARG A 304 -11.75 7.62 14.71
N ALA A 305 -11.71 8.30 13.57
CA ALA A 305 -12.66 8.06 12.48
C ALA A 305 -12.55 6.64 11.86
N VAL A 306 -11.44 5.94 12.11
CA VAL A 306 -11.18 4.60 11.61
C VAL A 306 -11.32 3.55 12.72
N LEU A 307 -10.72 3.82 13.89
CA LEU A 307 -10.56 2.86 15.00
C LEU A 307 -11.42 3.16 16.22
N GLY A 308 -11.85 4.41 16.37
CA GLY A 308 -12.62 4.86 17.51
C GLY A 308 -14.12 4.73 17.29
N PRO A 309 -14.93 5.14 18.28
CA PRO A 309 -16.37 5.22 18.09
C PRO A 309 -16.69 6.26 17.01
N PRO A 310 -17.56 5.92 16.04
CA PRO A 310 -18.01 6.87 15.02
C PRO A 310 -18.91 7.95 15.62
N ASP A 311 -19.18 9.01 14.87
CA ASP A 311 -20.18 10.01 15.27
C ASP A 311 -21.59 9.38 15.30
N HIS A 312 -21.87 8.50 14.35
CA HIS A 312 -23.13 7.78 14.24
C HIS A 312 -22.89 6.32 13.87
N TRP A 313 -23.62 5.43 14.54
CA TRP A 313 -23.91 4.10 13.99
C TRP A 313 -25.24 4.15 13.26
N VAL A 314 -25.26 3.70 12.01
CA VAL A 314 -26.46 3.69 11.17
C VAL A 314 -26.69 2.33 10.54
N GLU A 315 -27.95 2.00 10.33
CA GLU A 315 -28.40 0.87 9.55
C GLU A 315 -28.76 1.34 8.14
N LEU A 316 -28.14 0.70 7.16
CA LEU A 316 -28.41 0.90 5.75
C LEU A 316 -29.73 0.19 5.37
N PRO A 317 -30.57 0.81 4.53
CA PRO A 317 -31.78 0.17 4.03
C PRO A 317 -31.46 -1.11 3.26
N ASP A 318 -32.35 -2.09 3.32
CA ASP A 318 -32.23 -3.35 2.59
C ASP A 318 -32.28 -3.11 1.07
N ARG A 319 -31.16 -3.37 0.40
CA ARG A 319 -30.96 -3.24 -1.06
C ARG A 319 -29.70 -3.98 -1.49
N ASP A 320 -29.63 -4.26 -2.79
CA ASP A 320 -28.40 -4.74 -3.42
C ASP A 320 -27.38 -3.60 -3.53
N TYR A 321 -26.34 -3.64 -2.69
CA TYR A 321 -25.22 -2.70 -2.72
C TYR A 321 -24.06 -3.17 -3.63
N TRP A 322 -24.15 -4.35 -4.24
CA TRP A 322 -23.20 -4.78 -5.27
C TRP A 322 -23.57 -4.24 -6.65
N ALA A 323 -24.86 -4.00 -6.88
CA ALA A 323 -25.33 -3.22 -8.03
C ALA A 323 -25.04 -1.71 -7.83
N THR A 324 -24.52 -1.08 -8.89
CA THR A 324 -24.31 0.37 -8.97
C THR A 324 -25.58 1.12 -9.30
#